data_AF-A0A9D8GAP3-F1
#
_entry.id   AF-A0A9D8GAP3-F1
#
_cell.length_a   1.000
_cell.length_b   1.000
_cell.length_c   1.000
_cell.angle_alpha   90.00
_cell.angle_beta   90.00
_cell.angle_gamma   90.00
#
_symmetry.space_group_name_H-M   'P 1'
#
loop_
_entity.id
_entity.type
_entity.pdbx_description
1 polymer ?
#
loop_
_entity_poly.entity_id
_entity_poly.type
_entity_poly.pdbx_seq_one_letter_code
_entity_poly.pdbx_strand_id
1 'polypeptide(L)'
;MPVFYLAGDLDVHEGDFCVAPHNDSEKVGLVAAIETHTCPISDQCVHYRRLVRRATEEEIAKWRQRTVHEREAIVICKQKVAEHGLPMKISTVEIDEAHNKIVFHFIADKRVDFRALVRDLAATLRARIELWQIGVRDEAKILDGFGVCGQ
;
A
#
# COMPACT_ATOMS: atom_id res chain seq x y z
N MET A 1 -2.31 -1.25 -4.01
CA MET A 1 -2.68 -2.36 -4.92
C MET A 1 -3.78 -3.17 -4.27
N PRO A 2 -4.89 -3.48 -4.97
CA PRO A 2 -5.79 -4.52 -4.51
C PRO A 2 -5.03 -5.85 -4.52
N VAL A 3 -5.00 -6.53 -3.37
CA VAL A 3 -4.42 -7.87 -3.25
C VAL A 3 -5.59 -8.83 -3.21
N PHE A 4 -5.58 -9.82 -4.10
CA PHE A 4 -6.64 -10.82 -4.17
C PHE A 4 -6.42 -11.90 -3.12
N TYR A 5 -7.48 -12.19 -2.38
CA TYR A 5 -7.52 -13.24 -1.37
C TYR A 5 -8.72 -14.13 -1.62
N LEU A 6 -8.58 -15.42 -1.29
CA LEU A 6 -9.72 -16.33 -1.25
C LEU A 6 -10.53 -16.08 0.01
N ALA A 7 -11.82 -15.79 -0.16
CA ALA A 7 -12.78 -15.72 0.94
C ALA A 7 -12.98 -17.09 1.60
N GLY A 8 -12.92 -18.19 0.82
CA GLY A 8 -13.19 -19.53 1.34
C GLY A 8 -14.65 -19.64 1.80
N ASP A 9 -14.86 -20.11 3.03
CA ASP A 9 -16.18 -20.24 3.65
C ASP A 9 -16.62 -18.97 4.41
N LEU A 10 -15.82 -17.90 4.35
CA LEU A 10 -16.13 -16.65 5.04
C LEU A 10 -17.18 -15.86 4.25
N ASP A 11 -18.30 -15.56 4.89
CA ASP A 11 -19.30 -14.63 4.35
C ASP A 11 -18.77 -13.19 4.43
N VAL A 12 -18.32 -12.67 3.29
CA VAL A 12 -17.72 -11.33 3.14
C VAL A 12 -18.48 -10.54 2.10
N HIS A 13 -18.70 -9.27 2.38
CA HIS A 13 -19.36 -8.34 1.47
C HIS A 13 -18.43 -7.20 1.09
N GLU A 14 -18.72 -6.53 -0.03
CA GLU A 14 -18.03 -5.30 -0.39
C GLU A 14 -18.21 -4.26 0.72
N GLY A 15 -17.10 -3.63 1.12
CA GLY A 15 -17.08 -2.70 2.25
C GLY A 15 -16.80 -3.33 3.61
N ASP A 16 -16.72 -4.66 3.73
CA ASP A 16 -16.28 -5.31 4.96
C ASP A 16 -14.77 -5.11 5.21
N PHE A 17 -14.39 -5.11 6.48
CA PHE A 17 -12.99 -5.12 6.89
C PHE A 17 -12.56 -6.54 7.25
N CYS A 18 -11.51 -7.01 6.60
CA CYS A 18 -10.97 -8.35 6.80
C CYS A 18 -9.48 -8.31 7.13
N VAL A 19 -9.04 -9.31 7.88
CA VAL A 19 -7.63 -9.55 8.17
C VAL A 19 -7.10 -10.54 7.15
N ALA A 20 -6.04 -10.14 6.48
CA ALA A 20 -5.41 -10.92 5.43
C ALA A 20 -3.91 -11.14 5.74
N PRO A 21 -3.36 -12.31 5.42
CA PRO A 21 -1.94 -12.57 5.63
C PRO A 21 -1.11 -11.77 4.63
N HIS A 22 -0.12 -11.04 5.11
CA HIS A 22 0.81 -10.24 4.34
C HIS A 22 2.25 -10.58 4.72
N ASN A 23 2.88 -11.41 3.89
CA ASN A 23 4.19 -11.99 4.17
C ASN A 23 4.20 -12.68 5.53
N ASP A 24 4.84 -12.08 6.53
CA ASP A 24 5.00 -12.62 7.89
C ASP A 24 4.08 -11.95 8.94
N SER A 25 3.22 -11.01 8.53
CA SER A 25 2.28 -10.33 9.44
C SER A 25 0.85 -10.32 8.92
N GLU A 26 -0.10 -10.11 9.82
CA GLU A 26 -1.51 -9.91 9.48
C GLU A 26 -1.76 -8.43 9.19
N LYS A 27 -2.47 -8.13 8.10
CA LYS A 27 -2.88 -6.77 7.76
C LYS A 27 -4.39 -6.67 7.62
N VAL A 28 -4.94 -5.59 8.16
CA VAL A 28 -6.34 -5.22 7.98
C VAL A 28 -6.50 -4.54 6.63
N GLY A 29 -7.51 -4.96 5.88
CA GLY A 29 -7.85 -4.39 4.58
C GLY A 29 -9.36 -4.21 4.42
N LEU A 30 -9.74 -3.31 3.52
CA LEU A 30 -11.11 -3.12 3.07
C LEU A 30 -11.36 -4.01 1.84
N VAL A 31 -12.45 -4.77 1.86
CA VAL A 31 -12.91 -5.53 0.70
C VAL A 31 -13.43 -4.54 -0.35
N ALA A 32 -12.65 -4.35 -1.41
CA ALA A 32 -12.95 -3.38 -2.47
C ALA A 32 -13.89 -3.95 -3.56
N ALA A 33 -13.76 -5.24 -3.88
CA ALA A 33 -14.57 -5.93 -4.87
C ALA A 33 -14.57 -7.43 -4.56
N ILE A 34 -15.65 -8.11 -4.91
CA ILE A 34 -15.75 -9.58 -4.84
C ILE A 34 -15.94 -10.13 -6.24
N GLU A 35 -14.97 -10.91 -6.70
CA GLU A 35 -15.06 -11.62 -7.97
C GLU A 35 -15.42 -13.09 -7.71
N THR A 36 -16.61 -13.49 -8.14
CA THR A 36 -17.04 -14.89 -8.12
C THR A 36 -16.55 -15.59 -9.38
N HIS A 37 -15.28 -15.97 -9.40
CA HIS A 37 -14.78 -16.89 -10.41
C HIS A 37 -15.21 -18.31 -10.04
N THR A 38 -16.20 -18.86 -10.75
CA THR A 38 -16.41 -20.31 -10.78
C THR A 38 -15.25 -20.93 -11.55
N CYS A 39 -14.14 -21.21 -10.86
CA CYS A 39 -13.02 -21.96 -11.42
C CYS A 39 -13.42 -23.44 -11.55
N PRO A 40 -13.51 -24.02 -12.76
CA PRO A 40 -13.84 -25.43 -12.95
C PRO A 40 -12.67 -26.38 -12.62
N ILE A 41 -11.47 -25.85 -12.35
CA ILE A 41 -10.24 -26.63 -12.16
C ILE A 41 -9.61 -26.22 -10.83
N SER A 42 -9.53 -27.18 -9.90
CA SER A 42 -9.08 -26.99 -8.52
C SER A 42 -7.63 -26.49 -8.39
N ASP A 43 -6.83 -26.54 -9.46
CA ASP A 43 -5.41 -26.17 -9.44
C ASP A 43 -5.13 -24.65 -9.54
N GLN A 44 -6.01 -23.84 -10.14
CA GLN A 44 -5.74 -22.40 -10.30
C GLN A 44 -6.03 -21.56 -9.05
N CYS A 45 -6.83 -22.08 -8.11
CA CYS A 45 -7.13 -21.37 -6.86
C CYS A 45 -6.00 -21.48 -5.83
N VAL A 46 -5.05 -22.41 -6.00
CA VAL A 46 -3.96 -22.68 -5.03
C VAL A 46 -3.00 -21.49 -4.88
N HIS A 47 -2.98 -20.57 -5.84
CA HIS A 47 -2.08 -19.42 -5.85
C HIS A 47 -2.54 -18.23 -4.99
N TYR A 48 -3.80 -18.22 -4.54
CA TYR A 48 -4.33 -17.14 -3.72
C TYR A 48 -4.23 -17.47 -2.24
N ARG A 49 -3.76 -16.51 -1.44
CA ARG A 49 -3.77 -16.64 0.02
C ARG A 49 -5.22 -16.54 0.51
N ARG A 50 -5.55 -17.26 1.58
CA ARG A 50 -6.88 -17.21 2.20
C ARG A 50 -6.98 -16.05 3.19
N LEU A 51 -8.16 -15.43 3.27
CA LEU A 51 -8.48 -14.50 4.36
C LEU A 51 -8.45 -15.24 5.70
N VAL A 52 -8.01 -14.55 6.76
CA VAL A 52 -7.91 -15.16 8.09
C VAL A 52 -9.26 -15.06 8.80
N ARG A 53 -9.79 -13.84 8.93
CA ARG A 53 -11.03 -13.52 9.63
C ARG A 53 -11.53 -12.11 9.32
N ARG A 54 -12.72 -11.76 9.79
CA ARG A 54 -13.18 -10.37 9.85
C ARG A 54 -12.37 -9.57 10.89
N ALA A 55 -12.13 -8.31 10.60
CA ALA A 55 -11.42 -7.40 11.51
C ALA A 55 -12.31 -7.00 12.69
N THR A 56 -11.69 -6.79 13.85
CA THR A 56 -12.40 -6.26 15.04
C THR A 56 -12.59 -4.75 14.93
N GLU A 57 -13.49 -4.18 15.72
CA GLU A 57 -13.77 -2.75 15.69
C GLU A 57 -12.54 -1.89 16.05
N GLU A 58 -11.70 -2.37 16.98
CA GLU A 58 -10.42 -1.74 17.32
C GLU A 58 -9.42 -1.73 16.15
N GLU A 59 -9.34 -2.85 15.42
CA GLU A 59 -8.49 -2.99 14.23
C GLU A 59 -8.95 -2.06 13.10
N ILE A 60 -10.26 -1.95 12.91
CA ILE A 60 -10.87 -1.04 11.93
C ILE A 60 -10.57 0.41 12.29
N ALA A 61 -10.70 0.79 13.58
CA ALA A 61 -10.39 2.13 14.05
C ALA A 61 -8.92 2.50 13.79
N LYS A 62 -7.99 1.59 14.12
CA LYS A 62 -6.55 1.77 13.83
C LYS A 62 -6.29 1.92 12.33
N TRP A 63 -6.91 1.07 11.50
CA TRP A 63 -6.78 1.15 10.04
C TRP A 63 -7.26 2.50 9.49
N ARG A 64 -8.40 2.99 9.98
CA ARG A 64 -8.96 4.29 9.56
C ARG A 64 -8.03 5.44 9.94
N GLN A 65 -7.55 5.45 11.18
CA GLN A 65 -6.59 6.47 11.63
C GLN A 65 -5.33 6.43 10.78
N ARG A 66 -4.75 5.25 10.58
CA ARG A 66 -3.56 5.08 9.74
C ARG A 66 -3.78 5.60 8.30
N THR A 67 -4.92 5.25 7.70
CA THR A 67 -5.28 5.70 6.35
C THR A 67 -5.35 7.23 6.24
N VAL A 68 -5.88 7.90 7.27
CA VAL A 68 -5.92 9.37 7.33
C VAL A 68 -4.50 9.94 7.38
N HIS A 69 -3.65 9.43 8.29
CA HIS A 69 -2.27 9.89 8.42
C HIS A 69 -1.44 9.62 7.15
N GLU A 70 -1.65 8.48 6.48
CA GLU A 70 -0.99 8.17 5.20
C GLU A 70 -1.38 9.18 4.12
N ARG A 71 -2.67 9.55 4.03
CA ARG A 71 -3.15 10.57 3.08
C ARG A 71 -2.54 11.94 3.38
N GLU A 72 -2.52 12.35 4.63
CA GLU A 72 -1.90 13.61 5.05
C GLU A 72 -0.40 13.63 4.72
N ALA A 73 0.33 12.56 5.04
CA ALA A 73 1.74 12.43 4.73
C ALA A 73 2.02 12.50 3.22
N ILE A 74 1.17 11.90 2.37
CA ILE A 74 1.27 12.03 0.91
C ILE A 74 1.13 13.49 0.48
N VAL A 75 0.13 14.21 1.01
CA VAL A 75 -0.11 15.61 0.64
C VAL A 75 1.07 16.49 1.03
N ILE A 76 1.55 16.36 2.27
CA ILE A 76 2.72 17.08 2.79
C ILE A 76 3.94 16.79 1.92
N CYS A 77 4.19 15.51 1.61
CA CYS A 77 5.35 15.12 0.82
C CYS A 77 5.28 15.67 -0.61
N LYS A 78 4.12 15.64 -1.27
CA LYS A 78 3.93 16.25 -2.59
C LYS A 78 4.19 17.75 -2.58
N GLN A 79 3.72 18.46 -1.55
CA GLN A 79 3.98 19.88 -1.40
C GLN A 79 5.48 20.16 -1.24
N LYS A 80 6.17 19.43 -0.36
CA LYS A 80 7.61 19.58 -0.15
C LYS A 80 8.44 19.24 -1.39
N VAL A 81 8.07 18.19 -2.12
CA VAL A 81 8.71 17.85 -3.39
C VAL A 81 8.60 19.00 -4.39
N ALA A 82 7.43 19.65 -4.47
CA ALA A 82 7.23 20.81 -5.34
C ALA A 82 8.04 22.04 -4.87
N GLU A 83 8.07 22.32 -3.56
CA GLU A 83 8.88 23.40 -2.95
C GLU A 83 10.38 23.23 -3.26
N HIS A 84 10.88 21.99 -3.24
CA HIS A 84 12.27 21.67 -3.55
C HIS A 84 12.56 21.51 -5.05
N GLY A 85 11.55 21.55 -5.93
CA GLY A 85 11.71 21.38 -7.38
C GLY A 85 12.29 20.03 -7.79
N LEU A 86 12.01 18.96 -7.03
CA LEU A 86 12.57 17.64 -7.28
C LEU A 86 11.78 16.90 -8.38
N PRO A 87 12.43 16.38 -9.43
CA PRO A 87 11.76 15.66 -10.53
C PRO A 87 11.40 14.22 -10.10
N MET A 88 10.45 14.09 -9.18
CA MET A 88 10.00 12.81 -8.63
C MET A 88 8.48 12.81 -8.39
N LYS A 89 7.87 11.62 -8.42
CA LYS A 89 6.44 11.40 -8.13
C LYS A 89 6.28 10.42 -6.97
N ILE A 90 5.51 10.80 -5.96
CA ILE A 90 5.17 9.94 -4.83
C ILE A 90 4.06 8.96 -5.25
N SER A 91 4.30 7.66 -5.06
CA SER A 91 3.39 6.58 -5.40
C SER A 91 2.57 6.15 -4.17
N THR A 92 3.23 5.67 -3.13
CA THR A 92 2.58 5.19 -1.90
C THR A 92 3.35 5.62 -0.66
N VAL A 93 2.65 5.62 0.48
CA VAL A 93 3.23 5.88 1.80
C VAL A 93 2.82 4.76 2.72
N GLU A 94 3.78 4.27 3.49
CA GLU A 94 3.54 3.27 4.53
C GLU A 94 4.02 3.82 5.86
N ILE A 95 3.14 3.77 6.85
CA ILE A 95 3.45 4.15 8.23
C ILE A 95 3.55 2.86 9.06
N ASP A 96 4.62 2.76 9.85
CA ASP A 96 4.80 1.66 10.79
C ASP A 96 3.77 1.73 11.93
N GLU A 97 3.45 0.60 12.56
CA GLU A 97 2.43 0.55 13.61
C GLU A 97 2.76 1.45 14.82
N ALA A 98 4.05 1.59 15.12
CA ALA A 98 4.56 2.47 16.16
C ALA A 98 4.64 3.96 15.75
N HIS A 99 4.26 4.32 14.53
CA HIS A 99 4.33 5.69 13.96
C HIS A 99 5.72 6.34 14.03
N ASN A 100 6.77 5.54 14.25
CA ASN A 100 8.16 5.99 14.38
C ASN A 100 8.89 6.07 13.03
N LYS A 101 8.37 5.37 12.01
CA LYS A 101 8.96 5.25 10.67
C LYS A 101 7.90 5.43 9.61
N ILE A 102 8.22 6.25 8.62
CA ILE A 102 7.39 6.50 7.44
C ILE A 102 8.23 6.21 6.20
N VAL A 103 7.71 5.33 5.36
CA VAL A 103 8.34 4.90 4.12
C VAL A 103 7.58 5.52 2.95
N PHE A 104 8.27 6.33 2.16
CA PHE A 104 7.75 6.95 0.95
C PHE A 104 8.28 6.22 -0.26
N HIS A 105 7.37 5.65 -1.05
CA HIS A 105 7.71 5.09 -2.34
C HIS A 105 7.57 6.14 -3.42
N PHE A 106 8.61 6.32 -4.22
CA PHE A 106 8.63 7.33 -5.28
C PHE A 106 9.24 6.79 -6.57
N ILE A 107 8.95 7.50 -7.65
CA ILE A 107 9.48 7.23 -8.98
C ILE A 107 10.20 8.47 -9.46
N ALA A 108 11.35 8.27 -10.09
CA ALA A 108 12.13 9.32 -10.72
C ALA A 108 12.91 8.73 -11.90
N ASP A 109 12.97 9.48 -13.01
CA ASP A 109 13.70 9.06 -14.21
C ASP A 109 15.22 9.21 -14.06
N LYS A 110 15.64 10.15 -13.20
CA LYS A 110 17.04 10.49 -12.98
C LYS A 110 17.35 10.44 -11.49
N ARG A 111 18.64 10.45 -11.17
CA ARG A 111 19.10 10.53 -9.78
C ARG A 111 18.61 11.83 -9.15
N VAL A 112 17.89 11.71 -8.02
CA VAL A 112 17.37 12.83 -7.25
C VAL A 112 18.21 12.99 -5.98
N ASP A 113 18.63 14.22 -5.67
CA ASP A 113 19.19 14.53 -4.34
C ASP A 113 18.05 14.95 -3.40
N PHE A 114 17.64 14.02 -2.54
CA PHE A 114 16.54 14.20 -1.61
C PHE A 114 17.00 14.53 -0.18
N ARG A 115 18.28 14.84 0.05
CA ARG A 115 18.81 15.10 1.40
C ARG A 115 18.10 16.26 2.11
N ALA A 116 17.78 17.33 1.40
CA ALA A 116 17.02 18.46 1.94
C ALA A 116 15.57 18.06 2.26
N LEU A 117 14.91 17.36 1.33
CA LEU A 117 13.55 16.86 1.49
C LEU A 117 13.42 15.96 2.72
N VAL A 118 14.34 15.01 2.93
CA VAL A 118 14.32 14.11 4.09
C VAL A 118 14.38 14.89 5.40
N ARG A 119 15.20 15.93 5.47
CA ARG A 119 15.31 16.77 6.69
C ARG A 119 14.01 17.52 6.97
N ASP A 120 13.40 18.09 5.94
CA ASP A 120 12.15 18.85 6.08
C ASP A 120 10.97 17.94 6.47
N LEU A 121 10.88 16.77 5.82
CA LEU A 121 9.87 15.76 6.17
C LEU A 121 10.07 15.22 7.59
N ALA A 122 11.30 14.94 8.00
CA ALA A 122 11.59 14.47 9.35
C ALA A 122 11.24 15.52 10.41
N ALA A 123 11.49 16.80 10.12
CA ALA A 123 11.10 17.91 11.00
C ALA A 123 9.58 18.08 11.09
N THR A 124 8.88 17.94 9.96
CA THR A 124 7.42 18.14 9.88
C THR A 124 6.64 16.98 10.48
N LEU A 125 6.99 15.74 10.11
CA LEU A 125 6.25 14.53 10.50
C LEU A 125 6.76 13.92 11.82
N ARG A 126 7.90 14.41 12.34
CA ARG A 126 8.53 13.94 13.60
C ARG A 126 8.73 12.42 13.64
N ALA A 127 9.07 11.84 12.48
CA ALA A 127 9.29 10.42 12.30
C ALA A 127 10.56 10.17 11.49
N ARG A 128 11.09 8.96 11.57
CA ARG A 128 12.18 8.50 10.71
C ARG A 128 11.65 8.34 9.28
N ILE A 129 12.22 9.09 8.35
CA ILE A 129 11.81 9.09 6.95
C ILE A 129 12.71 8.18 6.14
N GLU A 130 12.13 7.25 5.40
CA GLU A 130 12.83 6.44 4.41
C GLU A 130 12.21 6.67 3.03
N LEU A 131 13.06 6.81 2.02
CA LEU A 131 12.64 7.05 0.64
C LEU A 131 13.09 5.87 -0.23
N TRP A 132 12.12 5.21 -0.85
CA TRP A 132 12.34 4.01 -1.65
C TRP A 132 11.99 4.32 -3.11
N GLN A 133 12.99 4.21 -3.98
CA GLN A 133 12.78 4.38 -5.41
C GLN A 133 12.21 3.10 -6.01
N ILE A 134 11.08 3.22 -6.70
CA ILE A 134 10.45 2.15 -7.48
C ILE A 134 10.78 2.38 -8.96
N GLY A 135 11.09 1.31 -9.69
CA GLY A 135 11.31 1.39 -11.13
C GLY A 135 10.03 1.73 -11.90
N VAL A 136 10.15 2.50 -12.99
CA VAL A 136 9.00 2.91 -13.83
C VAL A 136 8.17 1.73 -14.37
N ARG A 137 8.78 0.56 -14.54
CA ARG A 137 8.09 -0.69 -14.93
C ARG A 137 7.25 -1.29 -13.82
N ASP A 138 7.63 -1.08 -12.56
CA ASP A 138 6.85 -1.52 -11.42
C ASP A 138 5.64 -0.60 -11.19
N GLU A 139 5.66 0.67 -11.63
CA GLU A 139 4.46 1.53 -11.66
C GLU A 139 3.36 0.96 -12.57
N ALA A 140 3.71 0.43 -13.74
CA ALA A 140 2.73 -0.22 -14.63
C ALA A 140 2.10 -1.46 -13.97
N LYS A 141 2.85 -2.23 -13.18
CA LYS A 141 2.27 -3.32 -12.36
C LYS A 141 1.38 -2.78 -11.25
N ILE A 142 1.73 -1.63 -10.67
CA ILE A 142 0.98 -0.96 -9.59
C ILE A 142 -0.32 -0.33 -10.12
N LEU A 143 -0.35 0.14 -11.37
CA LEU A 143 -1.46 0.86 -11.98
C LEU A 143 -2.37 -0.03 -12.85
N ASP A 144 -1.81 -1.02 -13.57
CA ASP A 144 -2.49 -1.64 -14.71
C ASP A 144 -2.97 -3.09 -14.50
N GLY A 145 -2.68 -3.75 -13.38
CA GLY A 145 -3.28 -5.07 -13.03
C GLY A 145 -2.99 -6.24 -13.99
N PHE A 146 -2.39 -5.99 -15.15
CA PHE A 146 -1.98 -6.96 -16.14
C PHE A 146 -0.49 -6.77 -16.40
N GLY A 147 0.33 -7.54 -15.67
CA GLY A 147 1.66 -7.83 -16.17
C GLY A 147 1.51 -8.65 -17.44
N VAL A 148 1.71 -8.03 -18.61
CA VAL A 148 1.94 -8.77 -19.85
C VAL A 148 2.97 -9.84 -19.57
N CYS A 149 2.58 -11.11 -19.76
CA CYS A 149 3.51 -12.22 -19.69
C CYS A 149 4.65 -11.94 -20.66
N GLY A 150 5.87 -12.16 -20.19
CA GLY A 150 7.06 -11.89 -20.98
C GLY A 150 7.07 -12.73 -22.25
N GLN A 151 7.80 -12.21 -23.23
CA GLN A 151 8.53 -13.04 -24.17
C GLN A 151 10.01 -12.82 -23.92
#